data_AF-A0AA95M1E9-F1
#
_entry.id   AF-A0AA95M1E9-F1
#
_cell.length_a   1.000
_cell.length_b   1.000
_cell.length_c   1.000
_cell.angle_alpha   90.00
_cell.angle_beta   90.00
_cell.angle_gamma   90.00
#
_symmetry.space_group_name_H-M   'P 1'
#
loop_
_entity.id
_entity.type
_entity.pdbx_description
1 polymer ?
#
loop_
_entity_poly.entity_id
_entity_poly.type
_entity_poly.pdbx_seq_one_letter_code
_entity_poly.pdbx_strand_id
1 'polypeptide(L)'
;MSGPIPYINININIIKVNSFENASAINVGQNLLAEWHNSDKKNMGLGQNMGDGSNFLGTRSFVDDRDQLDSNSTFDSTSKIPIPGVGL
;
A
#
# COMPACT_ATOMS: atom_id res chain seq x y z
N MET A 1 -21.26 -17.07 26.36
CA MET A 1 -20.54 -18.36 26.27
C MET A 1 -19.06 -18.04 26.09
N SER A 2 -18.23 -18.27 27.12
CA SER A 2 -16.78 -18.10 27.05
C SER A 2 -16.19 -19.44 26.60
N GLY A 3 -16.01 -19.59 25.29
CA GLY A 3 -15.22 -20.69 24.73
C GLY A 3 -13.72 -20.40 24.92
N PRO A 4 -12.85 -21.42 24.92
CA PRO A 4 -11.42 -21.21 25.03
C PRO A 4 -10.96 -20.30 23.90
N ILE A 5 -10.32 -19.17 24.27
CA ILE A 5 -9.67 -18.28 23.31
C ILE A 5 -8.54 -19.09 22.68
N PRO A 6 -8.52 -19.32 21.36
CA PRO A 6 -7.44 -20.09 20.73
C PRO A 6 -6.11 -19.37 20.99
N TYR A 7 -5.23 -20.00 21.74
CA TYR A 7 -3.88 -19.53 21.95
C TYR A 7 -3.11 -19.75 20.64
N ILE A 8 -2.72 -18.64 20.01
CA ILE A 8 -1.92 -18.67 18.80
C ILE A 8 -0.45 -18.61 19.22
N ASN A 9 0.20 -19.78 19.29
CA ASN A 9 1.64 -19.86 19.50
C ASN A 9 2.35 -19.80 18.15
N ILE A 10 3.11 -18.73 17.90
CA ILE A 10 3.86 -18.54 16.66
C ILE A 10 5.33 -18.35 17.01
N ASN A 11 6.14 -19.36 16.73
CA ASN A 11 7.59 -19.28 16.86
C ASN A 11 8.19 -18.99 15.48
N ILE A 12 8.85 -17.84 15.36
CA ILE A 12 9.52 -17.41 14.13
C ILE A 12 11.01 -17.45 14.39
N ASN A 13 11.72 -18.35 13.70
CA ASN A 13 13.17 -18.44 13.83
C ASN A 13 13.87 -17.24 13.18
N ILE A 14 13.55 -16.93 11.92
CA ILE A 14 14.10 -15.75 11.20
C ILE A 14 13.06 -15.24 10.18
N ILE A 15 12.88 -13.92 10.11
CA ILE A 15 12.35 -13.21 8.94
C ILE A 15 13.46 -12.36 8.37
N LYS A 16 13.86 -12.60 7.12
CA LYS A 16 14.82 -11.76 6.40
C LYS A 16 14.11 -11.05 5.25
N VAL A 17 13.98 -9.73 5.38
CA VAL A 17 13.46 -8.86 4.33
C VAL A 17 14.63 -8.06 3.78
N ASN A 18 14.86 -8.16 2.48
CA ASN A 18 15.95 -7.43 1.81
C ASN A 18 15.50 -6.01 1.41
N SER A 19 14.23 -5.85 1.04
CA SER A 19 13.59 -4.55 0.86
C SER A 19 12.08 -4.66 1.03
N PHE A 20 11.47 -3.61 1.56
CA PHE A 20 10.03 -3.34 1.42
C PHE A 20 9.86 -2.08 0.59
N GLU A 21 8.86 -2.09 -0.27
CA GLU A 21 8.45 -0.91 -1.02
C GLU A 21 7.09 -0.41 -0.52
N ASN A 22 6.50 0.57 -1.21
CA ASN A 22 5.24 1.14 -0.78
C ASN A 22 4.12 0.08 -0.73
N ALA A 23 3.14 0.28 0.17
CA ALA A 23 2.06 -0.66 0.49
C ALA A 23 2.46 -2.02 1.10
N SER A 24 3.66 -2.16 1.68
CA SER A 24 4.11 -3.46 2.20
C SER A 24 3.84 -3.64 3.69
N ALA A 25 3.35 -4.83 4.08
CA ALA A 25 3.19 -5.23 5.48
C ALA A 25 3.45 -6.73 5.66
N ILE A 26 4.02 -7.12 6.80
CA ILE A 26 4.04 -8.50 7.28
C ILE A 26 3.18 -8.55 8.55
N ASN A 27 2.07 -9.27 8.48
CA ASN A 27 1.14 -9.43 9.59
C ASN A 27 1.11 -10.90 10.02
N VAL A 28 1.26 -11.14 11.32
CA VAL A 28 1.34 -12.49 11.90
C VAL A 28 0.37 -12.60 13.08
N GLY A 29 -0.40 -13.68 13.15
CA GLY A 29 -1.50 -13.86 14.11
C GLY A 29 -2.87 -13.48 13.54
N GLN A 30 -3.85 -13.24 14.42
CA GLN A 30 -5.19 -12.79 14.03
C GLN A 30 -5.17 -11.29 13.72
N ASN A 31 -5.06 -10.95 12.43
CA ASN A 31 -5.01 -9.56 11.97
C ASN A 31 -6.22 -9.26 11.08
N LEU A 32 -6.96 -8.20 11.42
CA LEU A 32 -7.95 -7.60 10.54
C LEU A 32 -7.35 -6.30 9.99
N LEU A 33 -7.11 -6.25 8.69
CA LEU A 33 -6.66 -5.04 8.00
C LEU A 33 -7.86 -4.37 7.31
N ALA A 34 -8.86 -4.00 8.11
CA ALA A 34 -9.99 -3.23 7.62
C ALA A 34 -9.51 -1.83 7.19
N GLU A 35 -10.04 -1.34 6.07
CA GLU A 35 -9.77 0.02 5.56
C GLU A 35 -8.29 0.30 5.25
N TRP A 36 -7.48 -0.74 5.03
CA TRP A 36 -6.12 -0.56 4.54
C TRP A 36 -6.15 0.05 3.14
N HIS A 37 -5.65 1.28 3.03
CA HIS A 37 -5.52 1.99 1.78
C HIS A 37 -4.07 2.40 1.56
N ASN A 38 -3.61 2.28 0.33
CA ASN A 38 -2.32 2.83 -0.08
C ASN A 38 -2.52 3.61 -1.38
N SER A 39 -2.06 4.86 -1.39
CA SER A 39 -1.94 5.67 -2.60
C SER A 39 -0.46 5.90 -2.86
N ASP A 40 -0.01 5.65 -4.08
CA ASP A 40 1.38 5.85 -4.48
C ASP A 40 1.42 6.56 -5.83
N LYS A 41 2.23 7.62 -5.93
CA LYS A 41 2.65 8.14 -7.23
C LYS A 41 4.16 8.10 -7.31
N LYS A 42 4.69 7.31 -8.24
CA LYS A 42 6.12 7.26 -8.54
C LYS A 42 6.38 7.98 -9.86
N ASN A 43 7.22 9.00 -9.84
CA ASN A 43 7.72 9.66 -11.04
C ASN A 43 9.25 9.49 -11.10
N MET A 44 9.71 8.36 -11.63
CA MET A 44 11.13 8.04 -11.71
C MET A 44 11.62 8.24 -13.14
N GLY A 45 12.04 9.47 -13.45
CA GLY A 45 12.45 9.88 -14.81
C GLY A 45 13.46 8.95 -15.50
N LEU A 46 14.35 8.28 -14.76
CA LEU A 46 15.34 7.32 -15.29
C LEU A 46 15.31 5.95 -14.57
N GLY A 47 14.27 5.69 -13.77
CA GLY A 47 14.15 4.47 -12.99
C GLY A 47 15.15 4.33 -11.83
N GLN A 48 15.27 3.11 -11.30
CA GLN A 48 16.20 2.73 -10.24
C GLN A 48 17.41 2.02 -10.85
N ASN A 49 18.62 2.45 -10.48
CA ASN A 49 19.87 1.88 -10.99
C ASN A 49 20.69 1.39 -9.81
N MET A 50 20.86 0.07 -9.76
CA MET A 50 21.49 -0.62 -8.64
C MET A 50 22.53 -1.58 -9.18
N GLY A 51 23.70 -1.61 -8.54
CA GLY A 51 24.84 -2.47 -8.91
C GLY A 51 26.05 -1.69 -9.41
N ASP A 52 27.21 -2.35 -9.40
CA ASP A 52 28.47 -1.75 -9.83
C ASP A 52 28.48 -1.56 -11.35
N GLY A 53 28.81 -0.34 -11.81
CA GLY A 53 28.85 0.00 -13.24
C GLY A 53 27.58 0.64 -13.81
N SER A 54 26.63 1.06 -12.97
CA SER A 54 25.36 1.68 -13.39
C SER A 54 25.48 3.17 -13.78
N ASN A 55 26.49 3.53 -14.59
CA ASN A 55 26.73 4.91 -14.99
C ASN A 55 25.76 5.37 -16.08
N PHE A 56 25.12 6.51 -15.86
CA PHE A 56 24.38 7.22 -16.89
C PHE A 56 25.24 8.31 -17.54
N LEU A 57 25.22 8.36 -18.87
CA LEU A 57 25.82 9.46 -19.63
C LEU A 57 24.73 10.13 -20.48
N GLY A 58 24.56 11.45 -20.30
CA GLY A 58 23.68 12.26 -21.15
C GLY A 58 22.18 12.08 -20.91
N THR A 59 21.76 11.56 -19.75
CA THR A 59 20.34 11.36 -19.46
C THR A 59 19.59 12.68 -19.26
N ARG A 60 18.44 12.79 -19.93
CA ARG A 60 17.52 13.92 -19.85
C ARG A 60 16.14 13.36 -19.52
N SER A 61 15.49 13.83 -18.47
CA SER A 61 14.11 13.46 -18.16
C SER A 61 13.26 14.72 -18.07
N PHE A 62 12.09 14.70 -18.71
CA PHE A 62 11.11 15.77 -18.63
C PHE A 62 9.73 15.14 -18.47
N VAL A 63 8.93 15.70 -17.56
CA VAL A 63 7.58 15.23 -17.26
C VAL A 63 6.67 16.44 -17.42
N ASP A 64 5.82 16.40 -18.44
CA ASP A 64 4.81 17.42 -18.72
C ASP A 64 3.45 16.89 -18.27
N ASP A 65 3.01 17.35 -17.10
CA ASP A 65 1.72 16.98 -16.51
C ASP A 65 0.79 18.21 -16.62
N ARG A 66 -0.13 18.19 -17.60
CA ARG A 66 -0.93 19.38 -17.96
C ARG A 66 -2.24 19.49 -17.17
N ASP A 67 -2.57 18.49 -16.38
CA ASP A 67 -3.53 18.55 -15.30
C ASP A 67 -2.79 18.53 -13.97
N GLN A 68 -2.98 19.57 -13.14
CA GLN A 68 -2.34 19.68 -11.81
C GLN A 68 -2.81 18.62 -10.79
N LEU A 69 -3.62 17.64 -11.21
CA LEU A 69 -4.21 16.62 -10.38
C LEU A 69 -3.36 15.36 -10.42
N ASP A 70 -2.30 15.41 -9.63
CA ASP A 70 -1.44 14.28 -9.42
C ASP A 70 -2.03 13.35 -8.34
N SER A 71 -2.81 12.36 -8.80
CA SER A 71 -3.33 11.26 -7.98
C SER A 71 -4.42 11.65 -6.97
N ASN A 72 -5.63 11.96 -7.46
CA ASN A 72 -6.83 12.02 -6.62
C ASN A 72 -7.15 10.64 -6.01
N SER A 73 -6.59 10.33 -4.85
CA SER A 73 -7.01 9.16 -4.07
C SER A 73 -8.15 9.53 -3.13
N THR A 74 -9.38 9.33 -3.58
CA THR A 74 -10.56 9.42 -2.72
C THR A 74 -10.87 8.02 -2.19
N PHE A 75 -10.70 7.83 -0.88
CA PHE A 75 -11.15 6.61 -0.19
C PHE A 75 -12.45 6.93 0.55
N ASP A 76 -13.56 7.01 -0.19
CA ASP A 76 -14.87 7.26 0.41
C ASP A 76 -15.46 5.93 0.92
N SER A 77 -15.46 5.74 2.24
CA SER A 77 -16.15 4.61 2.88
C SER A 77 -17.68 4.79 2.91
N THR A 78 -18.21 5.90 2.40
CA THR A 78 -19.61 6.28 2.54
C THR A 78 -20.47 5.89 1.34
N SER A 79 -20.38 4.64 0.85
CA SER A 79 -21.54 4.08 0.16
C SER A 79 -22.61 3.85 1.23
N LYS A 80 -23.45 4.87 1.47
CA LYS A 80 -24.64 4.74 2.32
C LYS A 80 -25.41 3.53 1.83
N ILE A 81 -25.36 2.43 2.58
CA ILE A 81 -26.25 1.30 2.38
C ILE A 81 -27.66 1.89 2.52
N PRO A 82 -28.53 1.82 1.50
CA PRO A 82 -29.89 2.31 1.65
C PRO A 82 -30.52 1.55 2.82
N ILE A 83 -30.88 2.25 3.89
CA ILE A 83 -31.72 1.65 4.93
C ILE A 83 -33.06 1.39 4.24
N PRO A 84 -33.50 0.12 4.10
CA PRO A 84 -34.78 -0.16 3.50
C PRO A 84 -35.87 0.41 4.41
N GLY A 85 -36.58 1.44 3.95
CA GLY A 85 -37.81 1.89 4.61
C GLY A 85 -37.90 3.35 5.05
N VAL A 86 -37.00 4.25 4.67
CA VAL A 86 -37.21 5.69 4.90
C VAL A 86 -37.16 6.46 3.57
N GLY A 87 -38.27 6.41 2.85
CA GLY A 87 -38.63 7.43 1.87
C GLY A 87 -39.52 8.48 2.55
N LEU A 88 -39.17 9.75 2.37
CA LEU A 88 -40.14 10.86 2.42
C LEU A 88 -40.69 11.06 1.02
#